data_AF-A0A6N7XIL1-F1
#
_entry.id   AF-A0A6N7XIL1-F1
#
_cell.length_a   1.000
_cell.length_b   1.000
_cell.length_c   1.000
_cell.angle_alpha   90.00
_cell.angle_beta   90.00
_cell.angle_gamma   90.00
#
_symmetry.space_group_name_H-M   'P 1'
#
loop_
_entity.id
_entity.type
_entity.pdbx_description
1 polymer ?
#
loop_
_entity_poly.entity_id
_entity_poly.type
_entity_poly.pdbx_seq_one_letter_code
_entity_poly.pdbx_strand_id
1 'polypeptide(L)'
;MSAICMEFTKTYSGINLDFQRKDAKGYDYTMLLIYLNELKKGYKVKRINKTTKKGTSVVYSLIKSKEELAEYENLIKCKVQEFNKKWNCDLEVMKEE
;
A
#
# COMPACT_ATOMS: atom_id res chain seq x y z
N MET A 1 -23.93 12.91 -15.54
CA MET A 1 -22.65 12.20 -15.71
C MET A 1 -21.96 12.14 -14.35
N SER A 2 -21.79 10.96 -13.77
CA SER A 2 -20.97 10.79 -12.57
C SER A 2 -19.49 10.84 -12.98
N ALA A 3 -18.70 11.73 -12.39
CA ALA A 3 -17.26 11.75 -12.63
C ALA A 3 -16.61 10.52 -11.99
N ILE A 4 -16.00 9.66 -12.79
CA ILE A 4 -15.18 8.55 -12.29
C ILE A 4 -13.80 9.12 -11.96
N CYS A 5 -13.39 9.03 -10.69
CA CYS A 5 -12.06 9.45 -10.28
C CYS A 5 -11.03 8.42 -10.79
N MET A 6 -10.23 8.82 -11.79
CA MET A 6 -9.24 7.93 -12.38
C MET A 6 -8.00 7.78 -11.49
N GLU A 7 -7.58 8.88 -10.86
CA GLU A 7 -6.41 8.94 -10.00
C GLU A 7 -6.64 9.94 -8.87
N PHE A 8 -6.11 9.64 -7.69
CA PHE A 8 -6.09 10.57 -6.57
C PHE A 8 -4.82 10.43 -5.74
N THR A 9 -4.51 11.46 -4.96
CA THR A 9 -3.40 11.43 -4.01
C THR A 9 -3.92 11.49 -2.58
N LYS A 10 -3.39 10.65 -1.71
CA LYS A 10 -3.68 10.63 -0.29
C LYS A 10 -2.39 10.79 0.50
N THR A 11 -2.40 11.65 1.51
CA THR A 11 -1.25 11.86 2.39
C THR A 11 -1.51 11.25 3.75
N TYR A 12 -0.59 10.39 4.18
CA TYR A 12 -0.58 9.74 5.49
C TYR A 12 0.40 10.48 6.39
N SER A 13 -0.08 11.46 7.16
CA SER A 13 0.74 12.31 8.03
C SER A 13 1.45 11.53 9.15
N GLY A 14 0.79 10.48 9.67
CA GLY A 14 1.35 9.59 10.69
C GLY A 14 2.44 8.64 10.19
N ILE A 15 2.53 8.44 8.87
CA ILE A 15 3.56 7.61 8.25
C ILE A 15 4.68 8.54 7.83
N ASN A 16 5.52 8.92 8.79
CA ASN A 16 6.58 9.92 8.60
C ASN A 16 7.96 9.38 9.00
N LEU A 17 8.99 10.20 8.80
CA LEU A 17 10.38 9.82 9.10
C LEU A 17 10.59 9.49 10.58
N ASP A 18 9.86 10.12 11.49
CA ASP A 18 10.00 9.83 12.93
C ASP A 18 9.41 8.48 13.27
N PHE A 19 8.25 8.13 12.68
CA PHE A 19 7.68 6.79 12.80
C PHE A 19 8.63 5.72 12.24
N GLN A 20 9.16 5.94 11.04
CA GLN A 20 10.13 5.02 10.42
C GLN A 20 11.37 4.78 11.29
N ARG A 21 11.85 5.80 11.99
CA ARG A 21 13.02 5.70 12.89
C ARG A 21 12.70 5.01 14.21
N LYS A 22 11.55 5.32 14.80
CA LYS A 22 11.14 4.78 16.11
C LYS A 22 10.68 3.34 16.03
N ASP A 23 10.00 2.97 14.95
CA ASP A 23 9.48 1.64 14.72
C ASP A 23 9.56 1.27 13.23
N ALA A 24 10.72 0.79 12.82
CA ALA A 24 10.96 0.41 11.43
C ALA A 24 10.08 -0.78 10.99
N LYS A 25 9.76 -1.71 11.90
CA LYS A 25 8.92 -2.87 11.59
C LYS A 25 7.47 -2.46 11.42
N GLY A 26 6.93 -1.67 12.35
CA GLY A 26 5.59 -1.11 12.24
C GLY A 26 5.44 -0.19 11.03
N TYR A 27 6.47 0.57 10.69
CA TYR A 27 6.50 1.36 9.46
C TYR A 27 6.38 0.47 8.21
N ASP A 28 7.24 -0.54 8.07
CA ASP A 28 7.18 -1.45 6.92
C ASP A 28 5.84 -2.19 6.84
N TYR A 29 5.28 -2.60 7.99
CA TYR A 29 3.98 -3.22 8.07
C TYR A 29 2.87 -2.27 7.60
N THR A 30 2.91 -1.01 8.04
CA THR A 30 1.95 0.01 7.61
C THR A 30 2.07 0.29 6.11
N MET A 31 3.28 0.26 5.55
CA MET A 31 3.50 0.36 4.11
C MET A 31 2.80 -0.77 3.35
N LEU A 32 2.77 -2.02 3.88
CA LEU A 32 1.97 -3.10 3.29
C LEU A 32 0.48 -2.79 3.32
N LEU A 33 -0.03 -2.30 4.46
CA LEU A 33 -1.44 -1.94 4.60
C LEU A 33 -1.87 -0.84 3.62
N ILE A 34 -0.98 0.11 3.28
CA ILE A 34 -1.25 1.13 2.24
C ILE A 34 -1.60 0.49 0.88
N TYR A 35 -0.95 -0.61 0.50
CA TYR A 35 -1.26 -1.34 -0.74
C TYR A 35 -2.65 -2.00 -0.69
N LEU A 36 -3.14 -2.36 0.49
CA LEU A 36 -4.46 -2.98 0.67
C LEU A 36 -5.59 -1.96 0.85
N ASN A 37 -5.28 -0.79 1.42
CA ASN A 37 -6.27 0.13 1.99
C ASN A 37 -7.35 0.62 1.00
N GLU A 38 -7.02 0.78 -0.28
CA GLU A 38 -7.96 1.27 -1.29
C GLU A 38 -8.33 0.19 -2.33
N LEU A 39 -7.85 -1.05 -2.14
CA LEU A 39 -8.08 -2.16 -3.06
C LEU A 39 -9.56 -2.53 -3.14
N LYS A 40 -10.27 -2.55 -2.00
CA LYS A 40 -11.74 -2.79 -1.93
C LYS A 40 -12.56 -1.75 -2.70
N LYS A 41 -11.99 -0.57 -2.97
CA LYS A 41 -12.62 0.50 -3.76
C LYS A 41 -12.22 0.44 -5.24
N GLY A 42 -11.47 -0.58 -5.65
CA GLY A 42 -10.99 -0.76 -7.02
C GLY A 42 -9.78 0.11 -7.37
N TYR A 43 -9.01 0.59 -6.38
CA TYR A 43 -7.81 1.37 -6.62
C TYR A 43 -6.55 0.62 -6.22
N LYS A 44 -5.50 0.81 -7.00
CA LYS A 44 -4.16 0.33 -6.71
C LYS A 44 -3.21 1.48 -6.42
N VAL A 45 -2.18 1.21 -5.63
CA VAL A 45 -1.05 2.12 -5.47
C VAL A 45 -0.29 2.21 -6.80
N LYS A 46 -0.29 3.40 -7.39
CA LYS A 46 0.51 3.74 -8.58
C LYS A 46 1.92 4.17 -8.19
N ARG A 47 2.03 5.03 -7.17
CA ARG A 47 3.32 5.55 -6.71
C ARG A 47 3.28 5.91 -5.23
N ILE A 48 4.33 5.57 -4.51
CA ILE A 48 4.58 6.07 -3.16
C ILE A 48 5.65 7.15 -3.27
N ASN A 49 5.33 8.37 -2.86
CA ASN A 49 6.31 9.47 -2.82
C ASN A 49 7.26 9.29 -1.63
N LYS A 50 8.39 10.00 -1.69
CA LYS A 50 9.37 10.00 -0.59
C LYS A 50 8.71 10.38 0.74
N THR A 51 8.94 9.56 1.75
CA THR A 51 8.54 9.84 3.13
C THR A 51 9.29 11.06 3.66
N THR A 52 8.55 12.00 4.24
CA THR A 52 9.09 13.22 4.84
C THR A 52 8.67 13.34 6.31
N LYS A 53 9.12 14.39 6.99
CA LYS A 53 8.61 14.72 8.34
C LYS A 53 7.10 15.01 8.36
N LYS A 54 6.53 15.44 7.22
CA LYS A 54 5.09 15.75 7.10
C LYS A 54 4.24 14.52 6.78
N GLY A 55 4.85 13.36 6.56
CA GLY A 55 4.17 12.12 6.17
C GLY A 55 4.61 11.57 4.83
N THR A 56 3.89 10.55 4.38
CA THR A 56 4.04 9.87 3.10
C THR A 56 2.83 10.12 2.23
N SER A 57 3.06 10.67 1.04
CA SER A 57 2.00 10.84 0.03
C SER A 57 2.00 9.67 -0.94
N VAL A 58 0.81 9.16 -1.23
CA VAL A 58 0.60 7.99 -2.09
C VAL A 58 -0.37 8.36 -3.20
N VAL A 59 -0.01 8.02 -4.43
CA VAL A 59 -0.84 8.18 -5.61
C VAL A 59 -1.52 6.85 -5.90
N TYR A 60 -2.84 6.89 -5.98
CA TYR A 60 -3.70 5.76 -6.32
C TYR A 60 -4.26 5.94 -7.72
N SER A 61 -4.44 4.84 -8.43
CA SER A 61 -5.10 4.78 -9.74
C SER A 61 -6.15 3.70 -9.77
N LEU A 62 -7.24 3.95 -10.48
CA LEU A 62 -8.31 2.97 -10.69
C LEU A 62 -7.76 1.74 -11.42
N ILE A 63 -8.15 0.55 -10.96
CA ILE A 63 -7.89 -0.72 -11.63
C ILE A 63 -8.84 -0.82 -12.82
N LYS A 64 -8.29 -1.05 -14.01
CA LYS A 64 -9.01 -1.00 -15.28
C LYS A 64 -9.39 -2.39 -15.80
N SER A 65 -8.76 -3.45 -15.31
CA SER A 65 -9.04 -4.82 -15.76
C SER A 65 -8.79 -5.88 -14.67
N LYS A 66 -9.26 -7.09 -14.93
CA LYS A 66 -9.05 -8.24 -14.03
C LYS A 66 -7.58 -8.69 -14.03
N GLU A 67 -6.89 -8.57 -15.16
CA GLU A 67 -5.47 -8.87 -15.30
C GLU A 67 -4.64 -7.92 -14.43
N GLU A 68 -4.97 -6.62 -14.46
CA GLU A 68 -4.31 -5.61 -13.63
C GLU A 68 -4.53 -5.85 -12.13
N LEU A 69 -5.72 -6.35 -11.75
CA LEU A 69 -5.99 -6.78 -10.37
C LEU A 69 -5.10 -7.98 -9.99
N ALA A 70 -5.04 -9.01 -10.84
CA ALA A 70 -4.26 -10.23 -10.57
C ALA A 70 -2.75 -9.93 -10.45
N GLU A 71 -2.22 -9.06 -11.31
CA GLU A 71 -0.84 -8.58 -11.21
C GLU A 71 -0.59 -7.83 -9.90
N TYR A 72 -1.55 -7.00 -9.48
CA TYR A 72 -1.44 -6.25 -8.24
C TYR A 72 -1.52 -7.14 -6.99
N GLU A 73 -2.38 -8.17 -6.99
CA GLU A 73 -2.42 -9.18 -5.94
C GLU A 73 -1.09 -9.94 -5.83
N ASN A 74 -0.47 -10.28 -6.96
CA ASN A 74 0.85 -10.91 -6.97
C ASN A 74 1.94 -9.97 -6.41
N LEU A 75 1.89 -8.68 -6.76
CA LEU A 75 2.79 -7.68 -6.17
C LEU A 75 2.65 -7.62 -4.64
N ILE A 76 1.43 -7.64 -4.12
CA ILE A 76 1.17 -7.62 -2.67
C ILE A 76 1.76 -8.88 -2.02
N LYS A 77 1.56 -10.07 -2.61
CA LYS A 77 2.15 -11.32 -2.11
C LYS A 77 3.67 -11.25 -2.05
N CYS A 78 4.32 -10.75 -3.10
CA CYS A 78 5.78 -10.55 -3.11
C CYS A 78 6.24 -9.62 -1.99
N LYS A 79 5.52 -8.51 -1.75
CA LYS A 79 5.85 -7.57 -0.67
C LYS A 79 5.69 -8.18 0.72
N VAL A 80 4.68 -9.02 0.92
CA VAL A 80 4.49 -9.77 2.18
C VAL A 80 5.64 -10.75 2.39
N GLN A 81 6.06 -11.48 1.35
CA GLN A 81 7.22 -12.36 1.44
C GLN A 81 8.52 -11.60 1.75
N GLU A 82 8.74 -10.43 1.14
CA GLU A 82 9.88 -9.54 1.45
C GLU A 82 9.86 -9.10 2.92
N PHE A 83 8.70 -8.71 3.43
CA PHE A 83 8.52 -8.34 4.84
C PHE A 83 8.82 -9.52 5.76
N ASN A 84 8.25 -10.69 5.49
CA ASN A 84 8.44 -11.91 6.27
C ASN A 84 9.93 -12.29 6.35
N LYS A 85 10.65 -12.23 5.22
CA LYS A 85 12.10 -12.45 5.18
C LYS A 85 12.87 -11.41 5.99
N LYS A 86 12.53 -10.13 5.84
CA LYS A 86 13.24 -9.03 6.51
C LYS A 86 13.08 -9.08 8.03
N TRP A 87 11.87 -9.40 8.51
CA TRP A 87 11.51 -9.31 9.93
C TRP A 87 11.37 -10.68 10.62
N ASN A 88 11.72 -11.77 9.93
CA ASN A 88 11.55 -13.15 10.38
C ASN A 88 10.13 -13.39 10.94
N CYS A 89 9.13 -13.13 10.10
CA CYS A 89 7.71 -13.23 10.43
C CYS A 89 6.99 -14.15 9.45
N ASP A 90 5.75 -14.51 9.77
CA ASP A 90 4.90 -15.33 8.92
C ASP A 90 3.52 -14.66 8.75
N LEU A 91 3.51 -13.54 8.01
CA LEU A 91 2.28 -12.87 7.63
C LEU A 91 1.66 -13.51 6.39
N GLU A 92 0.34 -13.61 6.37
CA GLU A 92 -0.45 -14.06 5.24
C GLU A 92 -1.50 -13.01 4.85
N VAL A 93 -1.82 -12.93 3.56
CA VAL A 93 -2.92 -12.09 3.05
C VAL A 93 -4.20 -12.92 3.11
N MET A 94 -5.03 -12.69 4.14
CA MET A 94 -6.34 -13.33 4.21
C MET A 94 -7.25 -12.77 3.13
N LYS A 95 -7.88 -13.67 2.36
CA LYS A 95 -9.02 -13.32 1.51
C LYS A 95 -10.25 -13.33 2.42
N GLU A 96 -10.90 -12.19 2.60
CA GLU A 96 -12.27 -12.21 3.13
C GLU A 96 -13.15 -12.89 2.07
N GLU A 97 -13.80 -13.98 2.46
CA GLU A 97 -14.77 -14.76 1.67
C GLU A 97 -16.07 -13.98 1.44
#